data_AF-A0A349ERS9-F1
#
_entry.id   AF-A0A349ERS9-F1
#
_cell.length_a   1.000
_cell.length_b   1.000
_cell.length_c   1.000
_cell.angle_alpha   90.00
_cell.angle_beta   90.00
_cell.angle_gamma   90.00
#
_symmetry.space_group_name_H-M   'P 1'
#
loop_
_entity.id
_entity.type
_entity.pdbx_description
1 polymer ?
#
loop_
_entity_poly.entity_id
_entity_poly.type
_entity_poly.pdbx_seq_one_letter_code
_entity_poly.pdbx_strand_id
1 'polypeptide(L)'
;MDRQRKMTMMGNTFYGDSKNVKRTLRNSFFFAIFSPLIIAIHVTTFFLGKKRSFRFWGPRITHTAKLVVKLFVPDIPTSQHFDQLSAKIRPRIPLWGFVWDIKITEDTKDVLQLHIGNCPFCEVFAFAGLSELNPYACEGDWAYAGEKSDKWSFDRKHQIGTGDSFCDHTYKRLHK
;
A
#
# COMPACT_ATOMS: atom_id res chain seq x y z
N MET A 1 16.14 -9.60 -40.86
CA MET A 1 15.09 -9.10 -39.92
C MET A 1 14.79 -10.05 -38.76
N ASP A 2 15.48 -11.20 -38.62
CA ASP A 2 15.09 -12.25 -37.65
C ASP A 2 15.86 -12.23 -36.30
N ARG A 3 16.96 -11.47 -36.21
CA ARG A 3 17.74 -11.33 -34.96
C ARG A 3 17.15 -10.32 -33.97
N GLN A 4 16.49 -9.26 -34.46
CA GLN A 4 15.90 -8.23 -33.58
C GLN A 4 14.66 -8.72 -32.83
N ARG A 5 13.81 -9.57 -33.45
CA ARG A 5 12.64 -10.17 -32.78
C ARG A 5 13.02 -11.12 -31.64
N LYS A 6 14.13 -11.86 -31.76
CA LYS A 6 14.60 -12.78 -30.71
C LYS A 6 15.10 -12.05 -29.46
N MET A 7 15.71 -10.87 -29.61
CA MET A 7 16.18 -10.07 -28.47
C MET A 7 15.01 -9.42 -27.69
N THR A 8 13.92 -9.03 -28.36
CA THR A 8 12.75 -8.46 -27.68
C THR A 8 11.96 -9.50 -26.86
N MET A 9 11.94 -10.76 -27.29
CA MET A 9 11.27 -11.84 -26.53
C MET A 9 12.07 -12.30 -25.30
N MET A 10 13.40 -12.32 -25.38
CA MET A 10 14.25 -12.69 -24.22
C MET A 10 14.32 -11.60 -23.15
N GLY A 11 14.20 -10.31 -23.53
CA GLY A 11 14.16 -9.20 -22.58
C GLY A 11 12.88 -9.20 -21.71
N ASN A 12 11.75 -9.62 -22.27
CA ASN A 12 10.47 -9.64 -21.55
C ASN A 12 10.33 -10.82 -20.57
N THR A 13 10.93 -11.97 -20.86
CA THR A 13 10.90 -13.13 -19.94
C THR A 13 11.78 -12.90 -18.71
N PHE A 14 12.99 -12.36 -18.88
CA PHE A 14 13.89 -12.06 -17.74
C PHE A 14 13.34 -10.95 -16.82
N TYR A 15 12.69 -9.93 -17.38
CA TYR A 15 12.11 -8.83 -16.59
C TYR A 15 10.81 -9.24 -15.86
N GLY A 16 10.03 -10.15 -16.47
CA GLY A 16 8.86 -10.76 -15.83
C GLY A 16 9.24 -11.67 -14.66
N ASP A 17 10.34 -12.41 -14.78
CA ASP A 17 10.82 -13.33 -13.74
C ASP A 17 11.27 -12.58 -12.47
N SER A 18 12.00 -11.48 -12.64
CA SER A 18 12.47 -10.65 -11.51
C SER A 18 11.34 -10.07 -10.66
N LYS A 19 10.25 -9.61 -11.29
CA LYS A 19 9.07 -9.10 -10.57
C LYS A 19 8.36 -10.20 -9.76
N ASN A 20 8.23 -11.38 -10.35
CA ASN A 20 7.62 -12.53 -9.68
C ASN A 20 8.46 -13.02 -8.50
N VAL A 21 9.78 -13.09 -8.64
CA VAL A 21 10.70 -13.43 -7.54
C VAL A 21 10.60 -12.41 -6.40
N LYS A 22 10.62 -11.11 -6.71
CA LYS A 22 10.47 -10.05 -5.70
C LYS A 22 9.15 -10.17 -4.94
N ARG A 23 8.04 -10.40 -5.66
CA ARG A 23 6.72 -10.60 -5.06
C ARG A 23 6.69 -11.83 -4.15
N THR A 24 7.25 -12.96 -4.59
CA THR A 24 7.30 -14.19 -3.80
C THR A 24 8.11 -14.00 -2.53
N LEU A 25 9.32 -13.41 -2.62
CA LEU A 25 10.16 -13.12 -1.46
C LEU A 25 9.46 -12.19 -0.46
N ARG A 26 8.83 -11.12 -0.96
CA ARG A 26 8.04 -10.20 -0.16
C ARG A 26 6.89 -10.93 0.54
N ASN A 27 6.12 -11.74 -0.20
CA ASN A 27 5.01 -12.50 0.37
C ASN A 27 5.48 -13.48 1.43
N SER A 28 6.56 -14.23 1.21
CA SER A 28 7.12 -15.14 2.22
C SER A 28 7.56 -14.39 3.47
N PHE A 29 8.25 -13.25 3.32
CA PHE A 29 8.68 -12.41 4.44
C PHE A 29 7.49 -11.86 5.25
N PHE A 30 6.52 -11.24 4.58
CA PHE A 30 5.34 -10.70 5.26
C PHE A 30 4.44 -11.79 5.80
N PHE A 31 4.32 -12.94 5.13
CA PHE A 31 3.57 -14.07 5.65
C PHE A 31 4.21 -14.59 6.94
N ALA A 32 5.54 -14.70 7.02
CA ALA A 32 6.22 -15.08 8.25
C ALA A 32 5.90 -14.09 9.40
N ILE A 33 5.98 -12.79 9.14
CA ILE A 33 5.69 -11.73 10.13
C ILE A 33 4.21 -11.73 10.55
N PHE A 34 3.29 -11.81 9.60
CA PHE A 34 1.85 -11.75 9.85
C PHE A 34 1.24 -13.12 10.18
N SER A 35 2.01 -14.20 10.19
CA SER A 35 1.51 -15.56 10.43
C SER A 35 0.73 -15.70 11.74
N PRO A 36 1.13 -15.10 12.88
CA PRO A 36 0.33 -15.24 14.11
C PRO A 36 -1.05 -14.61 13.97
N LEU A 37 -1.15 -13.46 13.30
CA LEU A 37 -2.42 -12.79 13.03
C LEU A 37 -3.27 -13.60 12.04
N ILE A 38 -2.67 -14.11 10.96
CA ILE A 38 -3.36 -14.93 9.96
C ILE A 38 -3.93 -16.20 10.59
N ILE A 39 -3.13 -16.90 11.42
CA ILE A 39 -3.57 -18.08 12.16
C ILE A 39 -4.74 -17.72 13.09
N ALA A 40 -4.63 -16.62 13.84
CA ALA A 40 -5.71 -16.18 14.72
C ALA A 40 -7.01 -15.85 13.96
N ILE A 41 -6.92 -15.22 12.78
CA ILE A 41 -8.08 -14.96 11.92
C ILE A 41 -8.71 -16.27 11.44
N HIS A 42 -7.91 -17.24 11.00
CA HIS A 42 -8.42 -18.54 10.55
C HIS A 42 -9.08 -19.33 11.67
N VAL A 43 -8.43 -19.39 12.85
CA VAL A 43 -8.99 -20.02 14.05
C VAL A 43 -10.33 -19.38 14.43
N THR A 44 -10.39 -18.05 14.51
CA THR A 44 -11.65 -17.36 14.84
C THR A 44 -12.70 -17.50 13.74
N THR A 45 -12.30 -17.59 12.48
CA THR A 45 -13.21 -17.87 11.35
C THR A 45 -13.82 -19.26 11.46
N PHE A 46 -13.03 -20.26 11.85
CA PHE A 46 -13.49 -21.62 12.07
C PHE A 46 -14.51 -21.70 13.21
N PHE A 47 -14.25 -21.05 14.35
CA PHE A 47 -15.14 -21.12 15.53
C PHE A 47 -16.34 -20.18 15.48
N LEU A 48 -16.19 -18.96 14.97
CA LEU A 48 -17.23 -17.91 15.04
C LEU A 48 -17.94 -17.68 13.70
N GLY A 49 -17.42 -18.25 12.62
CA GLY A 49 -17.80 -17.93 11.25
C GLY A 49 -17.14 -16.65 10.72
N LYS A 50 -16.99 -16.60 9.41
CA LYS A 50 -16.27 -15.54 8.66
C LYS A 50 -16.73 -14.13 9.00
N LYS A 51 -18.05 -13.86 8.92
CA LYS A 51 -18.63 -12.53 9.15
C LYS A 51 -18.30 -11.98 10.55
N ARG A 52 -18.40 -12.81 11.59
CA ARG A 52 -18.11 -12.40 12.97
C ARG A 52 -16.62 -12.20 13.20
N SER A 53 -15.79 -13.11 12.67
CA SER A 53 -14.34 -12.98 12.72
C SER A 53 -13.87 -11.68 12.05
N PHE A 54 -14.34 -11.38 10.84
CA PHE A 54 -13.90 -10.20 10.11
C PHE A 54 -14.38 -8.89 10.76
N ARG A 55 -15.58 -8.88 11.33
CA ARG A 55 -16.03 -7.74 12.14
C ARG A 55 -15.14 -7.49 13.37
N PHE A 56 -14.56 -8.55 13.94
CA PHE A 56 -13.64 -8.43 15.07
C PHE A 56 -12.23 -7.97 14.64
N TRP A 57 -11.68 -8.55 13.57
CA TRP A 57 -10.32 -8.26 13.12
C TRP A 57 -10.20 -7.03 12.23
N GLY A 58 -11.23 -6.69 11.46
CA GLY A 58 -11.23 -5.57 10.52
C GLY A 58 -10.76 -4.25 11.16
N PRO A 59 -11.40 -3.77 12.25
CA PRO A 59 -10.97 -2.52 12.91
C PRO A 59 -9.53 -2.57 13.42
N ARG A 60 -9.03 -3.74 13.84
CA ARG A 60 -7.64 -3.92 14.30
C ARG A 60 -6.67 -3.81 13.13
N ILE A 61 -7.03 -4.39 11.98
CA ILE A 61 -6.26 -4.27 10.73
C ILE A 61 -6.21 -2.82 10.29
N THR A 62 -7.34 -2.10 10.28
CA THR A 62 -7.39 -0.66 9.98
C THR A 62 -6.48 0.13 10.93
N HIS A 63 -6.54 -0.13 12.23
CA HIS A 63 -5.68 0.54 13.21
C HIS A 63 -4.19 0.29 12.93
N THR A 64 -3.81 -0.96 12.69
CA THR A 64 -2.41 -1.32 12.38
C THR A 64 -1.97 -0.68 11.07
N ALA A 65 -2.80 -0.71 10.02
CA ALA A 65 -2.50 -0.05 8.75
C ALA A 65 -2.28 1.45 8.94
N LYS A 66 -3.13 2.13 9.72
CA LYS A 66 -2.95 3.54 10.09
C LYS A 66 -1.60 3.81 10.76
N LEU A 67 -1.18 2.96 11.71
CA LEU A 67 0.12 3.10 12.37
C LEU A 67 1.28 2.94 11.38
N VAL A 68 1.15 2.01 10.45
CA VAL A 68 2.13 1.85 9.37
C VAL A 68 2.16 3.13 8.55
N VAL A 69 1.03 3.63 8.06
CA VAL A 69 0.94 4.90 7.29
C VAL A 69 1.60 6.07 8.04
N LYS A 70 1.43 6.20 9.36
CA LYS A 70 2.10 7.23 10.17
C LYS A 70 3.63 7.21 10.07
N LEU A 71 4.24 6.05 9.84
CA LEU A 71 5.68 5.92 9.63
C LEU A 71 6.10 6.40 8.23
N PHE A 72 5.23 6.23 7.22
CA PHE A 72 5.51 6.60 5.83
C PHE A 72 5.18 8.06 5.53
N VAL A 73 4.01 8.50 5.95
CA VAL A 73 3.46 9.82 5.67
C VAL A 73 3.77 10.75 6.85
N PRO A 74 4.79 11.61 6.73
CA PRO A 74 5.25 12.43 7.84
C PRO A 74 4.19 13.43 8.25
N ASP A 75 4.15 13.73 9.55
CA ASP A 75 3.34 14.84 10.03
C ASP A 75 3.96 16.17 9.60
N ILE A 76 3.10 17.14 9.30
CA ILE A 76 3.47 18.52 9.02
C ILE A 76 2.73 19.43 10.01
N PRO A 77 3.30 20.58 10.42
CA PRO A 77 2.63 21.45 11.39
C PRO A 77 1.32 22.05 10.87
N THR A 78 1.35 22.58 9.64
CA THR A 78 0.23 23.30 9.00
C THR A 78 0.26 23.12 7.48
N SER A 79 -0.79 23.54 6.78
CA SER A 79 -0.87 23.47 5.30
C SER A 79 0.20 24.29 4.58
N GLN A 80 0.74 25.34 5.21
CA GLN A 80 1.85 26.14 4.65
C GLN A 80 3.13 25.29 4.51
N HIS A 81 3.29 24.28 5.34
CA HIS A 81 4.43 23.38 5.34
C HIS A 81 4.24 22.15 4.43
N PHE A 82 3.28 22.19 3.50
CA PHE A 82 3.00 21.07 2.60
C PHE A 82 4.22 20.60 1.80
N ASP A 83 5.13 21.50 1.42
CA ASP A 83 6.37 21.13 0.70
C ASP A 83 7.26 20.16 1.51
N GLN A 84 7.14 20.17 2.85
CA GLN A 84 7.84 19.22 3.71
C GLN A 84 7.36 17.78 3.51
N LEU A 85 6.13 17.57 3.02
CA LEU A 85 5.55 16.25 2.77
C LEU A 85 6.36 15.53 1.69
N SER A 86 6.48 16.14 0.52
CA SER A 86 7.27 15.61 -0.60
C SER A 86 8.75 15.47 -0.23
N ALA A 87 9.33 16.52 0.38
CA ALA A 87 10.74 16.54 0.77
C ALA A 87 11.12 15.40 1.75
N LYS A 88 10.19 14.97 2.62
CA LYS A 88 10.42 13.87 3.57
C LYS A 88 10.06 12.49 3.00
N ILE A 89 9.09 12.39 2.09
CA ILE A 89 8.68 11.12 1.46
C ILE A 89 9.71 10.68 0.40
N ARG A 90 10.11 11.58 -0.50
CA ARG A 90 10.99 11.29 -1.63
C ARG A 90 12.28 10.54 -1.26
N PRO A 91 13.08 10.95 -0.25
CA PRO A 91 14.31 10.24 0.09
C PRO A 91 14.06 8.84 0.68
N ARG A 92 12.84 8.54 1.15
CA ARG A 92 12.49 7.25 1.74
C ARG A 92 11.97 6.25 0.71
N ILE A 93 11.51 6.70 -0.46
CA ILE A 93 10.99 5.83 -1.53
C ILE A 93 11.99 4.72 -1.92
N PRO A 94 13.29 5.00 -2.17
CA PRO A 94 14.25 3.94 -2.52
C PRO A 94 14.44 2.91 -1.39
N LEU A 95 14.44 3.38 -0.14
CA LEU A 95 14.57 2.51 1.04
C LEU A 95 13.36 1.56 1.16
N TRP A 96 12.18 2.04 0.78
CA TRP A 96 10.97 1.24 0.73
C TRP A 96 10.84 0.40 -0.53
N GLY A 97 11.71 0.60 -1.51
CA GLY A 97 11.66 -0.05 -2.82
C GLY A 97 11.68 -1.58 -2.75
N PHE A 98 12.18 -2.19 -1.67
CA PHE A 98 12.06 -3.64 -1.47
C PHE A 98 10.60 -4.08 -1.22
N VAL A 99 9.85 -3.27 -0.47
CA VAL A 99 8.51 -3.60 0.01
C VAL A 99 7.41 -3.01 -0.88
N TRP A 100 7.53 -1.75 -1.26
CA TRP A 100 6.56 -1.02 -2.08
C TRP A 100 7.16 -0.54 -3.40
N ASP A 101 6.39 -0.68 -4.46
CA ASP A 101 6.67 -0.21 -5.82
C ASP A 101 6.03 1.19 -5.98
N ILE A 102 6.68 2.19 -5.39
CA ILE A 102 6.20 3.58 -5.35
C ILE A 102 6.86 4.39 -6.47
N LYS A 103 6.07 5.17 -7.20
CA LYS A 103 6.52 6.19 -8.16
C LYS A 103 5.84 7.50 -7.87
N ILE A 104 6.57 8.60 -7.92
CA ILE A 104 5.97 9.94 -7.89
C ILE A 104 5.48 10.26 -9.30
N THR A 105 4.19 10.52 -9.47
CA THR A 105 3.59 10.88 -10.77
C THR A 105 3.36 12.38 -10.91
N GLU A 106 3.16 13.08 -9.79
CA GLU A 106 3.05 14.53 -9.73
C GLU A 106 3.72 15.04 -8.45
N ASP A 107 4.52 16.10 -8.56
CA ASP A 107 5.21 16.75 -7.45
C ASP A 107 5.26 18.25 -7.72
N THR A 108 4.23 18.94 -7.27
CA THR A 108 4.10 20.40 -7.37
C THR A 108 4.00 20.98 -5.97
N LYS A 109 4.06 22.32 -5.86
CA LYS A 109 3.86 23.03 -4.60
C LYS A 109 2.51 22.75 -3.93
N ASP A 110 1.50 22.30 -4.69
CA ASP A 110 0.13 22.12 -4.18
C ASP A 110 -0.35 20.67 -4.25
N VAL A 111 0.35 19.79 -4.98
CA VAL A 111 -0.06 18.41 -5.20
C VAL A 111 1.15 17.49 -5.13
N LEU A 112 1.01 16.42 -4.34
CA LEU A 112 1.91 15.27 -4.36
C LEU A 112 1.09 14.03 -4.72
N GLN A 113 1.36 13.44 -5.87
CA GLN A 113 0.70 12.20 -6.30
C GLN A 113 1.72 11.06 -6.37
N LEU A 114 1.38 9.97 -5.68
CA LEU A 114 2.14 8.73 -5.68
C LEU A 114 1.32 7.64 -6.37
N HIS A 115 1.96 6.95 -7.31
CA HIS A 115 1.48 5.69 -7.86
C HIS A 115 2.13 4.53 -7.12
N ILE A 116 1.32 3.65 -6.55
CA ILE A 116 1.78 2.48 -5.78
C ILE A 116 1.34 1.21 -6.50
N GLY A 117 2.29 0.49 -7.09
CA GLY A 117 2.02 -0.69 -7.91
C GLY A 117 1.77 -1.98 -7.13
N ASN A 118 1.98 -1.99 -5.81
CA ASN A 118 1.69 -3.15 -4.96
C ASN A 118 1.35 -2.74 -3.52
N CYS A 119 0.63 -3.60 -2.80
CA CYS A 119 0.34 -3.41 -1.38
C CYS A 119 0.67 -4.70 -0.61
N PRO A 120 1.71 -4.72 0.25
CA PRO A 120 2.11 -5.90 1.01
C PRO A 120 0.98 -6.50 1.85
N PHE A 121 0.12 -5.66 2.43
CA PHE A 121 -1.06 -6.11 3.17
C PHE A 121 -2.03 -6.87 2.27
N CYS A 122 -2.36 -6.30 1.12
CA CYS A 122 -3.30 -6.94 0.19
C CYS A 122 -2.72 -8.23 -0.39
N GLU A 123 -1.42 -8.25 -0.67
CA GLU A 123 -0.73 -9.43 -1.19
C GLU A 123 -0.67 -10.56 -0.16
N VAL A 124 -0.34 -10.28 1.10
CA VAL A 124 -0.26 -11.32 2.14
C VAL A 124 -1.64 -11.86 2.50
N PHE A 125 -2.66 -11.01 2.57
CA PHE A 125 -4.04 -11.47 2.80
C PHE A 125 -4.57 -12.25 1.61
N ALA A 126 -4.29 -11.85 0.37
CA ALA A 126 -4.66 -12.63 -0.80
C ALA A 126 -3.97 -14.00 -0.80
N PHE A 127 -2.67 -14.04 -0.49
CA PHE A 127 -1.92 -15.29 -0.37
C PHE A 127 -2.48 -16.21 0.72
N ALA A 128 -2.99 -15.65 1.82
CA ALA A 128 -3.61 -16.39 2.92
C ALA A 128 -5.10 -16.73 2.73
N GLY A 129 -5.71 -16.40 1.58
CA GLY A 129 -7.14 -16.62 1.33
C GLY A 129 -8.07 -15.67 2.11
N LEU A 130 -7.58 -14.50 2.48
CA LEU A 130 -8.23 -13.49 3.33
C LEU A 130 -8.43 -12.14 2.62
N SER A 131 -8.49 -12.10 1.28
CA SER A 131 -8.62 -10.84 0.50
C SER A 131 -9.80 -9.96 0.89
N GLU A 132 -10.87 -10.52 1.46
CA GLU A 132 -12.02 -9.77 2.00
C GLU A 132 -11.65 -8.82 3.15
N LEU A 133 -10.46 -8.98 3.76
CA LEU A 133 -9.92 -8.06 4.75
C LEU A 133 -9.14 -6.89 4.14
N ASN A 134 -8.85 -6.91 2.83
CA ASN A 134 -8.08 -5.86 2.16
C ASN A 134 -8.71 -4.47 2.30
N PRO A 135 -10.05 -4.28 2.20
CA PRO A 135 -10.66 -2.97 2.41
C PRO A 135 -10.35 -2.37 3.78
N TYR A 136 -10.27 -3.19 4.83
CA TYR A 136 -9.89 -2.71 6.17
C TYR A 136 -8.46 -2.18 6.23
N ALA A 137 -7.53 -2.81 5.50
CA ALA A 137 -6.16 -2.30 5.38
C ALA A 137 -6.12 -0.96 4.63
N CYS A 138 -6.88 -0.83 3.52
CA CYS A 138 -7.01 0.43 2.78
C CYS A 138 -7.64 1.56 3.61
N GLU A 139 -8.56 1.24 4.50
CA GLU A 139 -9.19 2.20 5.41
C GLU A 139 -8.17 2.86 6.36
N GLY A 140 -7.02 2.23 6.61
CA GLY A 140 -5.96 2.82 7.42
C GLY A 140 -5.41 4.13 6.85
N ASP A 141 -5.37 4.25 5.52
CA ASP A 141 -4.94 5.47 4.84
C ASP A 141 -5.95 6.62 5.06
N TRP A 142 -7.25 6.33 4.86
CA TRP A 142 -8.34 7.28 5.08
C TRP A 142 -8.45 7.70 6.54
N ALA A 143 -8.31 6.76 7.46
CA ALA A 143 -8.30 7.04 8.89
C ALA A 143 -7.14 7.99 9.27
N TYR A 144 -5.95 7.81 8.69
CA TYR A 144 -4.85 8.76 8.91
C TYR A 144 -5.10 10.12 8.27
N ALA A 145 -5.58 10.14 7.02
CA ALA A 145 -5.92 11.38 6.33
C ALA A 145 -6.97 12.20 7.07
N GLY A 146 -7.99 11.55 7.66
CA GLY A 146 -9.00 12.20 8.49
C GLY A 146 -8.41 12.93 9.69
N GLU A 147 -7.41 12.34 10.35
CA GLU A 147 -6.66 12.98 11.46
C GLU A 147 -5.82 14.20 11.03
N LYS A 148 -5.60 14.39 9.73
CA LYS A 148 -4.76 15.45 9.14
C LYS A 148 -5.53 16.38 8.20
N SER A 149 -6.85 16.35 8.26
CA SER A 149 -7.77 17.10 7.39
C SER A 149 -7.66 18.62 7.50
N ASP A 150 -6.99 19.14 8.54
CA ASP A 150 -6.65 20.54 8.73
C ASP A 150 -5.33 20.95 8.03
N LYS A 151 -4.50 19.98 7.64
CA LYS A 151 -3.14 20.19 7.10
C LYS A 151 -3.07 19.94 5.60
N TRP A 152 -3.71 18.89 5.12
CA TRP A 152 -3.78 18.51 3.70
C TRP A 152 -5.06 17.75 3.42
N SER A 153 -5.48 17.73 2.16
CA SER A 153 -6.53 16.83 1.70
C SER A 153 -5.93 15.59 1.04
N PHE A 154 -6.66 14.50 1.07
CA PHE A 154 -6.27 13.22 0.52
C PHE A 154 -7.34 12.69 -0.41
N ASP A 155 -6.91 12.13 -1.52
CA ASP A 155 -7.79 11.52 -2.51
C ASP A 155 -7.12 10.30 -3.14
N ARG A 156 -7.95 9.32 -3.51
CA ARG A 156 -7.55 8.08 -4.14
C ARG A 156 -8.63 7.62 -5.10
N LYS A 157 -8.27 7.51 -6.39
CA LYS A 157 -9.15 7.02 -7.45
C LYS A 157 -9.08 5.50 -7.62
N HIS A 158 -7.88 4.92 -7.54
CA HIS A 158 -7.66 3.49 -7.70
C HIS A 158 -7.18 2.88 -6.38
N GLN A 159 -7.67 1.69 -6.02
CA GLN A 159 -7.28 0.97 -4.80
C GLN A 159 -7.13 -0.54 -5.04
N ILE A 160 -5.94 -1.06 -4.73
CA ILE A 160 -5.65 -2.51 -4.82
C ILE A 160 -6.62 -3.34 -3.97
N GLY A 161 -6.99 -2.83 -2.78
CA GLY A 161 -7.88 -3.55 -1.88
C GLY A 161 -9.31 -3.72 -2.40
N THR A 162 -9.71 -2.95 -3.41
CA THR A 162 -11.03 -3.04 -4.08
C THR A 162 -10.95 -3.70 -5.46
N GLY A 163 -9.77 -4.18 -5.87
CA GLY A 163 -9.57 -4.93 -7.11
C GLY A 163 -8.80 -4.21 -8.22
N ASP A 164 -8.36 -2.96 -8.01
CA ASP A 164 -7.51 -2.28 -8.99
C ASP A 164 -6.09 -2.86 -9.02
N SER A 165 -5.35 -2.57 -10.09
CA SER A 165 -3.96 -3.03 -10.25
C SER A 165 -2.93 -2.15 -9.52
N PHE A 166 -3.34 -0.98 -9.02
CA PHE A 166 -2.48 -0.03 -8.31
C PHE A 166 -3.30 0.85 -7.37
N CYS A 167 -2.62 1.59 -6.49
CA CYS A 167 -3.20 2.67 -5.71
C CYS A 167 -2.67 4.03 -6.18
N ASP A 168 -3.54 5.03 -6.26
CA ASP A 168 -3.12 6.43 -6.36
C ASP A 168 -3.25 7.11 -5.00
N HIS A 169 -2.17 7.66 -4.46
CA HIS A 169 -2.22 8.47 -3.26
C HIS A 169 -1.99 9.92 -3.66
N THR A 170 -3.05 10.71 -3.64
CA THR A 170 -2.99 12.13 -3.99
C THR A 170 -3.15 12.96 -2.73
N TYR A 171 -2.10 13.68 -2.35
CA TYR A 171 -2.13 14.67 -1.29
C TYR A 171 -2.21 16.06 -1.91
N LYS A 172 -3.06 16.94 -1.38
CA LYS A 172 -3.19 18.31 -1.88
C LYS A 172 -3.12 19.32 -0.74
N ARG A 173 -2.43 20.44 -0.99
CA ARG A 173 -2.37 21.58 -0.08
C ARG A 173 -3.76 22.16 0.15
N LEU A 174 -4.03 22.61 1.37
CA LEU A 174 -5.22 23.39 1.69
C LEU A 174 -4.91 24.88 1.53
N HIS A 175 -5.67 25.56 0.69
CA HIS A 175 -5.67 27.03 0.58
C HIS A 175 -6.75 27.56 1.53
N LYS A 176 -6.37 27.74 2.79
CA LYS A 176 -7.19 28.37 3.83
C LYS A 176 -6.56 29.70 4.22
#